data_AF-A0A511KIW1-F1
#
_entry.id   AF-A0A511KIW1-F1
#
_cell.length_a   1.000
_cell.length_b   1.000
_cell.length_c   1.000
_cell.angle_alpha   90.00
_cell.angle_beta   90.00
_cell.angle_gamma   90.00
#
_symmetry.space_group_name_H-M   'P 1'
#
loop_
_entity.id
_entity.type
_entity.pdbx_description
1 polymer ?
#
loop_
_entity_poly.entity_id
_entity_poly.type
_entity_poly.pdbx_seq_one_letter_code
_entity_poly.pdbx_strand_id
1 'polypeptide(L)'
;MKITINHYHAVALWRWDLKPASTADQPTRDGENAAVDEEDEDDEDDVCGICRVAFDGCCPDCKVPGDGCPPIWGECTHVFHMHCLMKWLDTESSKQQCPMDRRPWACPRAPTDQLLRLASEKLALDTAAPAQLSDIPAPTE
;
A
#
# COMPACT_ATOMS: atom_id res chain seq x y z
N MET A 1 -5.94 -32.52 -34.68
CA MET A 1 -6.13 -31.25 -35.42
C MET A 1 -5.29 -30.18 -34.72
N LYS A 2 -4.50 -29.38 -35.44
CA LYS A 2 -3.55 -28.41 -34.85
C LYS A 2 -3.91 -27.00 -35.34
N ILE A 3 -4.12 -26.08 -34.40
CA ILE A 3 -4.38 -24.66 -34.67
C ILE A 3 -3.10 -23.89 -34.34
N THR A 4 -2.69 -22.98 -35.22
CA THR A 4 -1.54 -22.08 -35.04
C THR A 4 -2.00 -20.64 -35.13
N ILE A 5 -1.79 -19.86 -34.07
CA ILE A 5 -2.08 -18.43 -34.01
C ILE A 5 -0.86 -17.68 -34.54
N ASN A 6 -1.01 -16.94 -35.64
CA ASN A 6 0.09 -16.24 -36.30
C ASN A 6 0.35 -14.86 -35.70
N HIS A 7 -0.71 -14.17 -35.28
CA HIS A 7 -0.64 -12.84 -34.69
C HIS A 7 -1.73 -12.69 -33.62
N TYR A 8 -1.39 -11.98 -32.53
CA TYR A 8 -2.29 -11.63 -31.46
C TYR A 8 -2.13 -10.14 -31.14
N HIS A 9 -3.24 -9.41 -31.13
CA HIS A 9 -3.30 -8.00 -30.75
C HIS A 9 -4.04 -7.89 -29.43
N ALA A 10 -3.29 -7.91 -28.33
CA ALA A 10 -3.85 -7.74 -27.00
C ALA A 10 -4.32 -6.29 -26.81
N VAL A 11 -5.50 -6.13 -26.21
CA VAL A 11 -5.94 -4.86 -25.61
C VAL A 11 -6.20 -5.16 -24.14
N ALA A 12 -5.67 -4.31 -23.27
CA ALA A 12 -5.88 -4.39 -21.83
C ALA A 12 -6.30 -3.02 -21.31
N LEU A 13 -7.21 -3.02 -20.35
CA LEU A 13 -7.53 -1.89 -19.50
C LEU A 13 -6.86 -2.11 -18.15
N TRP A 14 -6.36 -1.03 -17.57
CA TRP A 14 -5.83 -1.07 -16.21
C TRP A 14 -6.98 -0.78 -15.25
N ARG A 15 -6.98 -1.46 -14.10
CA ARG A 15 -7.89 -1.22 -12.98
C ARG A 15 -7.08 -1.37 -11.70
N TRP A 16 -7.41 -0.59 -10.67
CA TRP A 16 -6.78 -0.76 -9.36
C TRP A 16 -7.22 -2.09 -8.73
N ASP A 17 -6.27 -2.88 -8.23
CA ASP A 17 -6.55 -4.12 -7.48
C ASP A 17 -6.88 -3.76 -6.02
N LEU A 18 -8.07 -3.18 -5.81
CA LEU A 18 -8.61 -2.85 -4.50
C LEU A 18 -9.30 -4.09 -3.96
N LYS A 19 -8.64 -4.82 -3.06
CA LYS A 19 -9.24 -6.00 -2.45
C LYS A 19 -10.41 -5.55 -1.55
N PRO A 20 -11.66 -5.96 -1.82
CA PRO A 20 -12.79 -5.56 -0.99
C PRO A 20 -12.61 -6.14 0.42
N ALA A 21 -12.92 -5.34 1.42
CA ALA A 21 -12.76 -5.72 2.83
C ALA A 21 -13.68 -6.89 3.26
N SER A 22 -14.67 -7.26 2.43
CA SER A 22 -15.76 -8.17 2.79
C SER A 22 -15.56 -9.64 2.37
N THR A 23 -14.68 -9.96 1.41
CA THR A 23 -14.62 -11.33 0.85
C THR A 23 -13.41 -12.16 1.30
N ALA A 24 -12.46 -11.57 2.05
CA ALA A 24 -11.25 -12.28 2.48
C ALA A 24 -11.45 -13.21 3.69
N ASP A 25 -12.63 -13.24 4.31
CA ASP A 25 -12.89 -14.02 5.54
C ASP A 25 -14.29 -14.68 5.56
N GLN A 26 -14.74 -15.22 4.43
CA GLN A 26 -15.80 -16.24 4.45
C GLN A 26 -15.19 -17.64 4.33
N PRO A 27 -15.01 -18.38 5.44
CA PRO A 27 -14.82 -19.82 5.35
C PRO A 27 -16.10 -20.39 4.75
N THR A 28 -16.01 -20.91 3.52
CA THR A 28 -17.07 -21.71 2.90
C THR A 28 -17.29 -22.95 3.75
N ARG A 29 -18.18 -22.85 4.74
CA ARG A 29 -18.69 -24.00 5.45
C ARG A 29 -19.68 -24.68 4.54
N ASP A 30 -19.24 -25.85 4.08
CA ASP A 30 -20.05 -26.94 3.59
C ASP A 30 -20.70 -26.66 2.23
N GLY A 31 -20.17 -27.34 1.20
CA GLY A 31 -20.62 -27.19 -0.17
C GLY A 31 -22.07 -27.64 -0.33
N GLU A 32 -22.92 -26.71 -0.74
CA GLU A 32 -24.17 -26.92 -1.47
C GLU A 32 -24.52 -25.61 -2.18
N ASN A 33 -24.85 -25.73 -3.46
CA ASN A 33 -25.13 -24.70 -4.47
C ASN A 33 -25.60 -23.32 -3.93
N ALA A 34 -24.79 -22.29 -4.15
CA ALA A 34 -25.24 -20.90 -4.19
C ALA A 34 -24.87 -20.34 -5.57
N ALA A 35 -25.79 -20.48 -6.53
CA ALA A 35 -25.92 -19.47 -7.56
C ALA A 35 -26.34 -18.21 -6.81
N VAL A 36 -25.37 -17.37 -6.48
CA VAL A 36 -25.67 -16.02 -6.02
C VAL A 36 -25.89 -15.24 -7.31
N ASP A 37 -27.13 -14.77 -7.50
CA ASP A 37 -27.50 -13.89 -8.60
C ASP A 37 -26.48 -12.75 -8.70
N GLU A 38 -25.82 -12.68 -9.85
CA GLU A 38 -24.90 -11.62 -10.25
C GLU A 38 -25.72 -10.38 -10.66
N GLU A 39 -26.38 -9.74 -9.71
CA GLU A 39 -27.03 -8.43 -9.93
C GLU A 39 -26.34 -7.36 -9.08
N ASP A 40 -25.32 -6.73 -9.70
CA ASP A 40 -25.07 -5.27 -9.68
C ASP A 40 -24.98 -4.51 -8.33
N GLU A 41 -24.10 -4.90 -7.40
CA GLU A 41 -23.80 -4.06 -6.20
C GLU A 41 -22.29 -3.81 -5.91
N ASP A 42 -21.37 -4.15 -6.82
CA ASP A 42 -19.91 -4.07 -6.55
C ASP A 42 -19.25 -2.71 -6.88
N ASP A 43 -19.99 -1.71 -7.37
CA ASP A 43 -19.40 -0.41 -7.74
C ASP A 43 -19.30 0.59 -6.56
N GLU A 44 -19.98 0.33 -5.43
CA GLU A 44 -19.98 1.24 -4.27
C GLU A 44 -18.70 1.13 -3.43
N ASP A 45 -18.02 -0.02 -3.47
CA ASP A 45 -16.79 -0.27 -2.71
C ASP A 45 -15.53 0.32 -3.37
N ASP A 46 -15.60 0.70 -4.64
CA ASP A 46 -14.51 1.34 -5.40
C ASP A 46 -14.51 2.87 -5.28
N VAL A 47 -15.09 3.40 -4.20
CA VAL A 47 -15.27 4.83 -3.98
C VAL A 47 -14.43 5.33 -2.80
N CYS A 48 -13.77 6.47 -2.97
CA CYS A 48 -13.04 7.11 -1.88
C CYS A 48 -13.99 7.58 -0.76
N GLY A 49 -13.81 7.08 0.46
CA GLY A 49 -14.66 7.41 1.61
C GLY A 49 -14.69 8.89 2.02
N ILE A 50 -13.75 9.72 1.53
CA ILE A 50 -13.68 11.17 1.81
C ILE A 50 -14.42 11.98 0.74
N CYS A 51 -14.05 11.82 -0.54
CA CYS A 51 -14.61 12.63 -1.63
C CYS A 51 -15.79 11.98 -2.36
N ARG A 52 -16.10 10.71 -2.07
CA ARG A 52 -17.17 9.93 -2.70
C ARG A 52 -17.06 9.83 -4.22
N VAL A 53 -15.83 9.87 -4.75
CA VAL A 53 -15.52 9.67 -6.18
C VAL A 53 -14.81 8.32 -6.35
N ALA A 54 -15.07 7.63 -7.45
CA ALA A 54 -14.41 6.38 -7.81
C ALA A 54 -12.89 6.54 -7.89
N PHE A 55 -12.13 5.49 -7.52
CA PHE A 55 -10.67 5.51 -7.53
C PHE A 55 -10.04 5.55 -8.93
N ASP A 56 -10.79 5.16 -9.96
CA ASP A 56 -10.40 5.32 -11.37
C ASP A 56 -10.57 6.78 -11.86
N GLY A 57 -11.24 7.62 -11.06
CA GLY A 57 -11.46 9.04 -11.30
C GLY A 57 -10.46 9.94 -10.58
N CYS A 58 -10.56 11.24 -10.86
CA CYS A 58 -9.82 12.26 -10.12
C CYS A 58 -10.63 12.80 -8.95
N CYS A 59 -9.98 13.03 -7.80
CA CYS A 59 -10.60 13.76 -6.70
C CYS A 59 -11.00 15.18 -7.13
N PRO A 60 -11.95 15.85 -6.43
CA PRO A 60 -12.47 17.17 -6.82
C PRO A 60 -11.39 18.28 -6.94
N ASP A 61 -10.28 18.13 -6.23
CA ASP A 61 -9.16 19.08 -6.27
C ASP A 61 -8.21 18.84 -7.47
N CYS A 62 -8.34 17.71 -8.19
CA CYS A 62 -7.56 17.38 -9.37
C CYS A 62 -8.34 17.68 -10.66
N LYS A 63 -7.78 18.60 -11.47
CA LYS A 63 -8.44 19.12 -12.68
C LYS A 63 -8.16 18.32 -13.96
N VAL A 64 -7.10 17.49 -13.98
CA VAL A 64 -6.68 16.74 -15.18
C VAL A 64 -6.66 15.25 -14.85
N PRO A 65 -7.37 14.39 -15.61
CA PRO A 65 -7.26 12.94 -15.48
C PRO A 65 -5.83 12.52 -15.82
N GLY A 66 -5.09 12.06 -14.81
CA GLY A 66 -3.67 11.71 -14.89
C GLY A 66 -3.12 11.24 -13.55
N ASP A 67 -1.81 11.06 -13.45
CA ASP A 67 -1.06 10.51 -12.30
C ASP A 67 -1.08 11.39 -11.03
N GLY A 68 -1.99 12.35 -10.95
CA GLY A 68 -2.03 13.34 -9.88
C GLY A 68 -2.60 12.82 -8.57
N CYS A 69 -3.38 11.74 -8.56
CA CYS A 69 -4.10 11.31 -7.35
C CYS A 69 -4.23 9.78 -7.24
N PRO A 70 -3.12 9.05 -6.99
CA PRO A 70 -3.19 7.61 -6.80
C PRO A 70 -3.95 7.26 -5.51
N PRO A 71 -4.64 6.10 -5.48
CA PRO A 71 -5.17 5.54 -4.25
C PRO A 71 -4.02 5.08 -3.33
N ILE A 72 -4.23 5.19 -2.03
CA ILE A 72 -3.27 4.82 -0.99
C ILE A 72 -3.98 3.97 0.04
N TRP A 73 -3.32 2.89 0.42
CA TRP A 73 -3.74 1.99 1.49
C TRP A 73 -3.13 2.42 2.82
N GLY A 74 -3.94 2.44 3.87
CA GLY A 74 -3.45 2.50 5.24
C GLY A 74 -3.14 1.11 5.78
N GLU A 75 -2.40 1.04 6.89
CA GLU A 75 -2.25 -0.20 7.68
C GLU A 75 -3.59 -0.75 8.16
N CYS A 76 -4.60 0.12 8.26
CA CYS A 76 -5.99 -0.21 8.56
C CYS A 76 -6.79 -0.77 7.38
N THR A 77 -6.15 -1.13 6.27
CA THR A 77 -6.76 -1.62 5.02
C THR A 77 -7.74 -0.65 4.32
N HIS A 78 -7.93 0.56 4.85
CA HIS A 78 -8.75 1.60 4.20
C HIS A 78 -7.97 2.27 3.07
N VAL A 79 -8.68 2.53 1.98
CA VAL A 79 -8.14 3.14 0.76
C VAL A 79 -8.71 4.54 0.59
N PHE A 80 -7.84 5.50 0.29
CA PHE A 80 -8.24 6.87 -0.02
C PHE A 80 -7.39 7.43 -1.16
N HIS A 81 -7.93 8.41 -1.88
CA HIS A 81 -7.13 9.26 -2.75
C HIS A 81 -6.05 10.00 -1.95
N MET A 82 -4.83 10.06 -2.48
CA MET A 82 -3.69 10.79 -1.90
C MET A 82 -4.06 12.20 -1.40
N HIS A 83 -4.64 13.03 -2.27
CA HIS A 83 -4.99 14.42 -1.92
C HIS A 83 -6.10 14.53 -0.87
N CYS A 84 -7.10 13.64 -0.93
CA CYS A 84 -8.17 13.63 0.05
C CYS A 84 -7.66 13.29 1.44
N LEU A 85 -6.76 12.31 1.52
CA LEU A 85 -6.13 11.91 2.76
C LEU A 85 -5.19 12.99 3.31
N MET A 86 -4.30 13.57 2.50
CA MET A 86 -3.40 14.63 2.98
C MET A 86 -4.16 15.84 3.53
N LYS A 87 -5.21 16.28 2.81
CA LYS A 87 -6.09 17.37 3.27
C LYS A 87 -6.79 17.05 4.60
N TRP A 88 -7.16 15.79 4.81
CA TRP A 88 -7.72 15.33 6.07
C TRP A 88 -6.68 15.37 7.20
N LEU A 89 -5.49 14.80 6.97
CA LEU A 89 -4.40 14.76 7.95
C LEU A 89 -3.91 16.15 8.35
N ASP A 90 -3.88 17.10 7.41
CA ASP A 90 -3.53 18.50 7.67
C ASP A 90 -4.55 19.24 8.55
N THR A 91 -5.78 18.71 8.67
CA THR A 91 -6.80 19.28 9.54
C THR A 91 -6.49 18.94 11.01
N GLU A 92 -6.37 19.93 11.89
CA GLU A 92 -6.00 19.77 13.31
C GLU A 92 -6.94 18.82 14.08
N SER A 93 -8.23 18.78 13.71
CA SER A 93 -9.23 17.89 14.30
C SER A 93 -8.97 16.39 14.03
N SER A 94 -8.26 16.07 12.93
CA SER A 94 -8.03 14.69 12.51
C SER A 94 -7.06 13.95 13.41
N LYS A 95 -6.18 14.66 14.13
CA LYS A 95 -5.12 14.09 14.98
C LYS A 95 -4.28 13.02 14.27
N GLN A 96 -4.08 13.16 12.95
CA GLN A 96 -3.38 12.18 12.12
C GLN A 96 -4.02 10.77 12.18
N GLN A 97 -5.35 10.71 12.32
CA GLN A 97 -6.11 9.45 12.37
C GLN A 97 -6.84 9.18 11.06
N CYS A 98 -6.96 7.90 10.74
CA CYS A 98 -7.79 7.43 9.63
C CYS A 98 -9.25 7.90 9.78
N PRO A 99 -9.89 8.42 8.71
CA PRO A 99 -11.29 8.87 8.75
C PRO A 99 -12.30 7.79 9.13
N MET A 100 -12.03 6.52 8.81
CA MET A 100 -12.99 5.42 8.94
C MET A 100 -12.91 4.74 10.32
N ASP A 101 -11.70 4.42 10.79
CA ASP A 101 -11.50 3.64 12.03
C ASP A 101 -10.78 4.41 13.15
N ARG A 102 -10.40 5.67 12.91
CA ARG A 102 -9.75 6.58 13.88
C ARG A 102 -8.42 6.05 14.45
N ARG A 103 -7.82 5.05 13.82
CA ARG A 103 -6.48 4.58 14.19
C ARG A 103 -5.43 5.58 13.68
N PRO A 104 -4.27 5.70 14.34
CA PRO A 104 -3.15 6.48 13.82
C PRO A 104 -2.85 6.07 12.38
N TRP A 105 -2.78 7.02 11.47
CA TRP A 105 -2.54 6.74 10.06
C TRP A 105 -1.07 6.40 9.83
N ALA A 106 -0.82 5.25 9.21
CA ALA A 106 0.48 4.84 8.73
C ALA A 106 0.33 4.17 7.36
N CYS A 107 1.22 4.52 6.43
CA CYS A 107 1.27 3.91 5.11
C CYS A 107 2.19 2.68 5.17
N PRO A 108 1.68 1.45 4.93
CA PRO A 108 2.43 0.20 5.07
C PRO A 108 3.58 0.05 4.08
N ARG A 109 3.71 0.96 3.09
CA ARG A 109 4.77 0.94 2.07
C ARG A 109 5.59 2.22 1.99
N ALA A 110 5.70 3.00 3.07
CA ALA A 110 6.75 4.02 3.09
C ALA A 110 8.12 3.30 2.98
N PRO A 111 8.93 3.52 1.91
CA PRO A 111 10.23 2.87 1.75
C PRO A 111 11.26 3.32 2.80
N THR A 112 10.86 4.17 3.74
CA THR A 112 11.72 4.78 4.74
C THR A 112 12.01 3.86 5.91
N ASP A 113 11.15 2.92 6.32
CA ASP A 113 11.43 2.16 7.54
C ASP A 113 12.53 1.10 7.32
N GLN A 114 12.45 0.34 6.22
CA GLN A 114 13.48 -0.66 5.92
C GLN A 114 14.81 -0.03 5.49
N LEU A 115 14.79 1.09 4.76
CA LEU A 115 16.02 1.78 4.35
C LEU A 115 16.65 2.61 5.47
N LEU A 116 15.90 3.26 6.37
CA LEU A 116 16.50 3.94 7.54
C LEU A 116 17.10 2.93 8.52
N ARG A 117 16.45 1.78 8.72
CA ARG A 117 16.94 0.74 9.63
C ARG A 117 18.23 0.10 9.09
N LEU A 118 18.25 -0.25 7.80
CA LEU A 118 19.45 -0.71 7.10
C LEU A 118 20.56 0.37 7.07
N ALA A 119 20.21 1.64 6.87
CA ALA A 119 21.19 2.74 6.91
C ALA A 119 21.78 2.96 8.32
N SER A 120 20.96 2.79 9.37
CA SER A 120 21.38 2.90 10.77
C SER A 120 22.29 1.73 11.19
N GLU A 121 21.98 0.51 10.76
CA GLU A 121 22.84 -0.66 11.00
C GLU A 121 24.16 -0.56 10.23
N LYS A 122 24.15 0.02 9.03
CA LYS A 122 25.38 0.19 8.24
C LYS A 122 26.30 1.27 8.81
N LEU A 123 25.75 2.35 9.40
CA LEU A 123 26.54 3.38 10.09
C LEU A 123 27.19 2.87 11.39
N ALA A 124 26.54 1.93 12.09
CA ALA A 124 27.09 1.32 13.31
C ALA A 124 28.32 0.42 13.04
N LEU A 125 28.39 -0.22 11.87
CA LEU A 125 29.51 -1.11 11.51
C LEU A 125 30.76 -0.34 11.08
N ASP A 126 30.60 0.81 10.43
CA ASP A 126 31.71 1.61 9.88
C ASP A 126 32.43 2.48 10.94
N THR A 127 31.99 2.48 12.21
CA THR A 127 32.61 3.26 13.31
C THR A 127 33.57 2.46 14.19
N ALA A 128 33.82 1.17 13.89
CA ALA A 128 34.83 0.37 14.58
C ALA A 128 36.24 0.73 14.07
N ALA A 129 36.86 1.72 14.70
CA ALA A 129 38.24 2.10 14.47
C ALA A 129 39.23 0.94 14.75
N PRO A 130 40.36 0.86 14.01
CA PRO A 130 41.32 -0.24 14.14
C PRO A 130 42.08 -0.14 15.46
N ALA A 131 41.94 -1.17 16.30
CA ALA A 131 42.73 -1.34 17.51
C ALA A 131 44.22 -1.40 17.14
N GLN A 132 45.00 -0.47 17.68
CA GLN A 132 46.44 -0.34 17.47
C GLN A 132 47.14 -1.56 18.08
N LEU A 133 48.01 -2.19 17.28
CA LEU A 133 48.89 -3.27 17.69
C LEU A 133 50.09 -2.65 18.43
N SER A 134 50.01 -2.54 19.76
CA SER A 134 51.19 -2.28 20.59
C SER A 134 51.09 -3.09 21.87
N ASP A 135 52.24 -3.60 22.31
CA ASP A 135 52.49 -4.40 23.52
C ASP A 135 52.34 -5.93 23.39
N ILE A 136 53.34 -6.53 22.73
CA ILE A 136 53.78 -7.90 23.01
C ILE A 136 55.07 -7.79 23.86
N PRO A 137 55.09 -8.19 25.15
CA PRO A 137 56.35 -8.33 25.87
C PRO A 137 57.07 -9.62 25.44
N ALA A 138 58.38 -9.49 25.22
CA ALA A 138 59.28 -10.57 24.84
C ALA A 138 59.42 -11.63 25.95
N PRO A 139 59.61 -12.92 25.60
CA PRO A 139 59.81 -13.98 26.58
C PRO A 139 61.21 -13.89 27.19
N THR A 140 61.29 -13.84 28.51
CA THR A 140 62.52 -14.05 29.28
C THR A 140 62.71 -15.55 29.55
N GLU A 141 63.88 -16.05 29.15
CA GLU A 141 64.56 -17.35 29.40
C GLU A 141 63.76 -18.57 29.90
#